data_AF-A0A515A4D1-F1
#
_entry.id   AF-A0A515A4D1-F1
#
_cell.length_a   1.000
_cell.length_b   1.000
_cell.length_c   1.000
_cell.angle_alpha   90.00
_cell.angle_beta   90.00
_cell.angle_gamma   90.00
#
_symmetry.space_group_name_H-M   'P 1'
#
loop_
_entity.id
_entity.type
_entity.pdbx_description
1 polymer ?
#
loop_
_entity_poly.entity_id
_entity_poly.type
_entity_poly.pdbx_seq_one_letter_code
_entity_poly.pdbx_strand_id
1 'polypeptide(L)'
;MTIELYTAPINDSQGPVDSPISNTIGELPDQEPTLDLGDLLGSFDSQDEALDFIQNQTLSQGQSVIDTVTVLFNPYTHVELLTVTIQNEDQSTHPKSYYLVTDEGY
;
A
#
# COMPACT_ATOMS: atom_id res chain seq x y z
N MET A 1 9.20 7.10 -15.11
CA MET A 1 8.04 6.56 -14.39
C MET A 1 8.43 6.66 -12.94
N THR A 2 7.67 7.42 -12.15
CA THR A 2 8.00 7.69 -10.74
C THR A 2 6.98 6.99 -9.87
N ILE A 3 7.45 6.37 -8.79
CA ILE A 3 6.64 5.66 -7.83
C ILE A 3 6.64 6.45 -6.53
N GLU A 4 5.46 6.83 -6.07
CA GLU A 4 5.26 7.50 -4.81
C GLU A 4 4.87 6.46 -3.75
N LEU A 5 5.60 6.46 -2.64
CA LEU A 5 5.35 5.58 -1.51
C LEU A 5 4.54 6.33 -0.45
N TYR A 6 3.36 5.82 -0.12
CA TYR A 6 2.52 6.38 0.93
C TYR A 6 2.40 5.40 2.10
N THR A 7 2.19 5.94 3.30
CA THR A 7 1.73 5.14 4.43
C THR A 7 0.33 4.60 4.12
N ALA A 8 0.15 3.28 4.25
CA ALA A 8 -1.21 2.74 4.27
C ALA A 8 -1.71 2.79 5.71
N PRO A 9 -2.96 3.22 5.96
CA PRO A 9 -3.54 3.09 7.29
C PRO A 9 -3.51 1.61 7.69
N ILE A 10 -3.22 1.33 8.96
CA ILE A 10 -3.36 0.00 9.55
C ILE A 10 -4.87 -0.27 9.64
N ASN A 11 -5.49 -0.57 8.52
CA ASN A 11 -6.91 -0.94 8.49
C ASN A 11 -7.01 -2.40 8.92
N ASP A 12 -7.06 -2.60 10.24
CA ASP A 12 -7.84 -3.65 10.87
C ASP A 12 -9.26 -3.58 10.30
N SER A 13 -9.51 -4.28 9.19
CA SER A 13 -10.76 -4.32 8.40
C SER A 13 -10.79 -3.41 7.16
N GLN A 14 -9.99 -3.72 6.15
CA GLN A 14 -10.60 -3.87 4.83
C GLN A 14 -10.88 -5.36 4.64
N GLY A 15 -11.96 -5.81 5.28
CA GLY A 15 -12.65 -6.99 4.77
C GLY A 15 -12.90 -6.79 3.26
N PRO A 16 -12.95 -7.86 2.46
CA PRO A 16 -13.30 -7.76 1.06
C PRO A 16 -14.53 -6.85 0.99
N VAL A 17 -14.42 -5.74 0.25
CA VAL A 17 -15.58 -4.92 -0.03
C VAL A 17 -16.61 -5.87 -0.60
N ASP A 18 -17.63 -6.19 0.20
CA ASP A 18 -18.74 -7.03 -0.23
C ASP A 18 -19.25 -6.33 -1.48
N SER A 19 -19.09 -6.98 -2.63
CA SER A 19 -19.42 -6.40 -3.93
C SER A 19 -20.80 -5.76 -3.79
N PRO A 20 -20.97 -4.46 -4.10
CA PRO A 20 -22.25 -3.84 -3.89
C PRO A 20 -23.24 -4.64 -4.73
N ILE A 21 -24.26 -5.15 -4.04
CA ILE A 21 -25.45 -5.76 -4.60
C ILE A 21 -25.72 -5.10 -5.95
N SER A 22 -25.74 -5.91 -7.01
CA SER A 22 -26.10 -5.52 -8.37
C SER A 22 -27.28 -4.55 -8.32
N ASN A 23 -27.01 -3.25 -8.38
CA ASN A 23 -28.02 -2.21 -8.30
C ASN A 23 -28.83 -2.30 -9.59
N THR A 24 -30.06 -2.75 -9.49
CA THR A 24 -31.02 -2.91 -10.61
C THR A 24 -31.59 -1.58 -11.09
N ILE A 25 -31.00 -0.46 -10.69
CA ILE A 25 -31.39 0.90 -11.05
C ILE A 25 -30.12 1.63 -11.45
N GLY A 26 -30.06 2.11 -12.69
CA GLY A 26 -28.89 2.75 -13.30
C GLY A 26 -28.53 4.11 -12.70
N GLU A 27 -28.16 4.14 -11.43
CA GLU A 27 -27.42 5.23 -10.80
C GLU A 27 -25.95 4.80 -10.78
N LEU A 28 -25.09 5.61 -11.41
CA LEU A 28 -23.65 5.52 -11.20
C LEU A 28 -23.41 5.70 -9.69
N PRO A 29 -22.53 4.91 -9.04
CA PRO A 29 -22.15 5.20 -7.68
C PRO A 29 -21.55 6.63 -7.64
N ASP A 30 -22.20 7.55 -6.92
CA ASP A 30 -21.80 8.96 -6.77
C ASP A 30 -20.42 9.14 -6.11
N GLN A 31 -19.83 8.07 -5.59
CA GLN A 31 -18.51 8.09 -4.99
C GLN A 31 -17.62 7.11 -5.73
N GLU A 32 -16.70 7.66 -6.53
CA GLU A 32 -15.43 6.98 -6.79
C GLU A 32 -14.84 6.58 -5.43
N PRO A 33 -14.38 5.33 -5.26
CA PRO A 33 -13.69 4.95 -4.04
C PRO A 33 -12.52 5.90 -3.86
N THR A 34 -12.67 6.86 -2.95
CA THR A 34 -11.63 7.84 -2.69
C THR A 34 -10.55 7.08 -1.95
N LEU A 35 -9.47 6.75 -2.66
CA LEU A 35 -8.31 6.15 -2.04
C LEU A 35 -7.68 7.20 -1.13
N ASP A 36 -7.85 7.02 0.17
CA ASP A 36 -7.16 7.83 1.17
C ASP A 36 -5.70 7.37 1.21
N LEU A 37 -4.91 7.97 0.33
CA LEU A 37 -3.46 7.87 0.38
C LEU A 37 -3.02 8.60 1.64
N GLY A 38 -2.36 7.89 2.57
CA GLY A 38 -1.87 8.48 3.80
C GLY A 38 -0.74 9.47 3.55
N ASP A 39 0.20 9.56 4.49
CA ASP A 39 1.36 10.45 4.35
C ASP A 39 2.32 9.95 3.26
N LEU A 40 2.77 10.85 2.38
CA LEU A 40 3.80 10.59 1.37
C LEU A 40 5.16 10.43 2.05
N LEU A 41 5.74 9.24 1.96
CA LEU A 41 7.05 8.93 2.50
C LEU A 41 8.19 9.34 1.56
N GLY A 42 7.94 9.29 0.26
CA GLY A 42 8.92 9.67 -0.75
C GLY A 42 8.53 9.25 -2.17
N SER A 43 9.32 9.70 -3.13
CA SER A 43 9.20 9.36 -4.55
C SER A 43 10.46 8.64 -5.00
N PHE A 44 10.30 7.57 -5.77
CA PHE A 44 11.32 6.62 -6.16
C PHE A 44 11.25 6.34 -7.65
N ASP A 45 12.36 5.97 -8.29
CA ASP A 45 12.35 5.61 -9.71
C ASP A 45 11.94 4.14 -9.92
N SER A 46 11.92 3.31 -8.87
CA SER A 46 11.55 1.89 -8.95
C SER A 46 11.04 1.33 -7.62
N GLN A 47 10.28 0.22 -7.69
CA GLN A 47 9.77 -0.48 -6.52
C GLN A 47 10.91 -0.98 -5.62
N ASP A 48 12.00 -1.47 -6.20
CA ASP A 48 13.20 -1.90 -5.46
C ASP A 48 13.79 -0.77 -4.60
N GLU A 49 13.79 0.48 -5.07
CA GLU A 49 14.27 1.62 -4.28
C GLU A 49 13.33 1.97 -3.13
N ALA A 50 12.01 1.90 -3.36
CA ALA A 50 11.03 2.08 -2.30
C ALA A 50 11.17 0.98 -1.23
N LEU A 51 11.43 -0.25 -1.64
CA LEU A 51 11.70 -1.38 -0.73
C LEU A 51 13.01 -1.21 0.04
N ASP A 52 14.07 -0.76 -0.60
CA ASP A 52 15.36 -0.47 0.05
C ASP A 52 15.21 0.64 1.10
N PHE A 53 14.43 1.69 0.79
CA PHE A 53 14.09 2.73 1.75
C PHE A 53 13.35 2.17 2.98
N ILE A 54 12.33 1.32 2.78
CA ILE A 54 11.60 0.69 3.88
C ILE A 54 12.53 -0.22 4.71
N GLN A 55 13.40 -0.98 4.06
CA GLN A 55 14.37 -1.83 4.73
C GLN A 55 15.33 -1.00 5.58
N ASN A 56 15.93 0.07 5.04
CA ASN A 56 16.82 0.96 5.76
C ASN A 56 16.13 1.68 6.93
N GLN A 57 14.88 2.11 6.74
CA GLN A 57 14.09 2.72 7.82
C GLN A 57 13.81 1.72 8.95
N THR A 58 13.48 0.48 8.59
CA THR A 58 13.21 -0.62 9.54
C THR A 58 14.49 -1.00 10.30
N LEU A 59 15.61 -1.15 9.58
CA LEU A 59 16.94 -1.43 10.15
C LEU A 59 17.39 -0.34 11.13
N SER A 60 17.15 0.93 10.79
CA SER A 60 17.48 2.07 11.67
C SER A 60 16.69 2.06 12.99
N GLN A 61 15.57 1.33 13.04
CA GLN A 61 14.76 1.12 14.25
C GLN A 61 15.10 -0.18 14.98
N GLY A 62 16.17 -0.88 14.60
CA GLY A 62 16.55 -2.18 15.18
C GLY A 62 15.63 -3.33 14.75
N GLN A 63 14.85 -3.13 13.69
CA GLN A 63 13.92 -4.13 13.16
C GLN A 63 14.45 -4.70 11.85
N SER A 64 13.85 -5.79 11.37
CA SER A 64 14.21 -6.39 10.07
C SER A 64 12.98 -6.75 9.27
N VAL A 65 13.02 -6.48 7.96
CA VAL A 65 11.98 -6.96 7.03
C VAL A 65 12.30 -8.43 6.70
N ILE A 66 11.36 -9.33 6.95
CA ILE A 66 11.54 -10.78 6.73
C ILE A 66 10.72 -11.33 5.57
N ASP A 67 9.70 -10.59 5.13
CA ASP A 67 8.83 -10.97 4.03
C ASP A 67 8.20 -9.73 3.40
N THR A 68 7.93 -9.77 2.10
CA THR A 68 7.33 -8.67 1.34
C THR A 68 6.35 -9.22 0.31
N VAL A 69 5.11 -8.73 0.35
CA VAL A 69 4.04 -9.10 -0.57
C VAL A 69 3.51 -7.85 -1.23
N THR A 70 3.42 -7.85 -2.56
CA THR A 70 2.82 -6.74 -3.32
C THR A 70 1.59 -7.24 -4.04
N VAL A 71 0.48 -6.51 -3.92
CA VAL A 71 -0.78 -6.82 -4.61
C VAL A 71 -1.33 -5.57 -5.27
N LEU A 72 -1.90 -5.68 -6.46
CA LEU A 72 -2.62 -4.58 -7.09
C LEU A 72 -3.81 -4.17 -6.21
N PHE A 73 -3.91 -2.90 -5.85
CA PHE A 73 -5.04 -2.40 -5.07
C PHE A 73 -6.32 -2.42 -5.90
N ASN A 74 -6.23 -1.99 -7.17
CA ASN A 74 -7.31 -2.08 -8.14
C ASN A 74 -6.72 -2.13 -9.56
N PRO A 75 -7.20 -3.01 -10.46
CA PRO A 75 -6.68 -3.14 -11.83
C PRO A 75 -6.81 -1.87 -12.69
N TYR A 76 -7.62 -0.89 -12.27
CA TYR A 76 -7.84 0.36 -12.99
C TYR A 76 -7.11 1.56 -12.36
N THR A 77 -6.45 1.36 -11.23
CA THR A 77 -5.63 2.38 -10.58
C THR A 77 -4.18 1.94 -10.66
N HIS A 78 -3.25 2.85 -10.97
CA HIS A 78 -1.81 2.56 -10.94
C HIS A 78 -1.27 2.49 -9.50
N VAL A 79 -2.02 1.82 -8.63
CA VAL A 79 -1.80 1.73 -7.18
C VAL A 79 -1.62 0.26 -6.80
N GLU A 80 -0.51 -0.01 -6.14
CA GLU A 80 -0.20 -1.30 -5.55
C GLU A 80 -0.13 -1.18 -4.03
N LEU A 81 -0.58 -2.22 -3.33
CA LEU A 81 -0.46 -2.37 -1.89
C LEU A 81 0.75 -3.26 -1.59
N LEU A 82 1.79 -2.65 -1.02
CA LEU A 82 2.97 -3.33 -0.53
C LEU A 82 2.78 -3.63 0.96
N THR A 83 2.80 -4.91 1.33
CA THR A 83 2.79 -5.37 2.73
C THR A 83 4.13 -5.98 3.06
N VAL A 84 4.78 -5.46 4.11
CA VAL A 84 6.06 -5.96 4.62
C VAL A 84 5.83 -6.58 5.99
N THR A 85 6.43 -7.74 6.23
CA THR A 85 6.44 -8.36 7.56
C THR A 85 7.71 -7.93 8.28
N ILE A 86 7.54 -7.22 9.39
CA ILE A 86 8.64 -6.68 10.18
C ILE A 86 8.84 -7.54 11.43
N GLN A 87 10.08 -7.97 11.66
CA GLN A 87 10.52 -8.65 12.87
C GLN A 87 11.21 -7.65 13.80
N ASN A 88 10.78 -7.62 15.07
CA ASN A 88 11.43 -6.86 16.13
C ASN A 88 12.56 -7.66 16.79
N GLU A 89 13.38 -6.99 17.62
CA GLU A 89 14.42 -7.64 18.43
C GLU A 89 13.88 -8.75 19.35
N ASP A 90 12.63 -8.61 19.83
CA ASP A 90 11.91 -9.60 20.63
C ASP A 90 11.43 -10.82 19.79
N GLN A 91 11.79 -10.90 18.50
CA GLN A 91 11.31 -11.89 17.52
C GLN A 91 9.81 -11.80 17.19
N SER A 92 9.07 -10.94 17.89
CA SER A 92 7.69 -10.58 17.56
C SER A 92 7.60 -9.97 16.16
N THR A 93 6.71 -10.50 15.33
CA THR A 93 6.49 -10.04 13.96
C THR A 93 5.19 -9.24 13.84
N HIS A 94 5.19 -8.19 13.03
CA HIS A 94 3.99 -7.44 12.69
C HIS A 94 3.99 -7.06 11.20
N PRO A 95 2.84 -7.17 10.52
CA PRO A 95 2.72 -6.67 9.15
C PRO A 95 2.60 -5.14 9.17
N LYS A 96 3.16 -4.52 8.14
CA LYS A 96 3.02 -3.08 7.86
C LYS A 96 2.76 -2.90 6.37
N SER A 97 1.78 -2.07 6.03
CA SER A 97 1.38 -1.85 4.65
C SER A 97 1.71 -0.45 4.17
N TYR A 98 1.92 -0.33 2.86
CA TYR A 98 2.25 0.90 2.14
C TYR A 98 1.54 0.89 0.79
N TYR A 99 1.19 2.07 0.27
CA TYR A 99 0.73 2.20 -1.10
C TYR A 99 1.88 2.64 -1.99
N LEU A 100 2.02 1.99 -3.13
CA LEU A 100 2.91 2.36 -4.23
C LEU A 100 2.02 2.93 -5.33
N VAL A 101 2.09 4.24 -5.56
CA VAL A 101 1.34 4.91 -6.61
C VAL A 101 2.30 5.21 -7.74
N THR A 102 2.01 4.72 -8.93
CA THR A 102 2.85 5.00 -10.08
C THR A 102 2.29 6.18 -10.85
N ASP A 103 3.04 7.27 -10.89
CA ASP A 103 2.74 8.43 -11.72
C ASP A 103 3.22 8.15 -13.15
N GLU A 104 2.27 7.79 -14.00
CA GLU A 104 2.42 7.85 -15.45
C GLU A 104 1.96 9.25 -15.89
N GLY A 105 2.82 10.26 -15.71
CA GLY A 105 2.52 11.64 -16.11
C GLY A 105 1.85 11.71 -17.50
N TYR A 106 0.60 12.19 -17.52
CA TYR A 106 -0.23 12.37 -18.72
C TYR A 106 0.11 13.66 -19.47
#